data_AF-A0A5C0VEK0-F1
#
_entry.id   AF-A0A5C0VEK0-F1
#
_cell.length_a   1.000
_cell.length_b   1.000
_cell.length_c   1.000
_cell.angle_alpha   90.00
_cell.angle_beta   90.00
_cell.angle_gamma   90.00
#
_symmetry.space_group_name_H-M   'P 1'
#
loop_
_entity.id
_entity.type
_entity.pdbx_description
1 polymer ?
#
loop_
_entity_poly.entity_id
_entity_poly.type
_entity_poly.pdbx_seq_one_letter_code
_entity_poly.pdbx_strand_id
1 'polypeptide(L)'
;MADSSKEFILRALDSELNRLSKLYSIIVVTGPRQSGKTSLCKHQFPKYHYINLENPTTREQVMVAPKAFLEEHLGGLIIDEAQHIPELFSYLQVIVDENEKAKYVLTGSSNFALLQGVTQSLAGRAAILTLLPLSLNEIGQHRNTNTNTLLFNGGYPAVWAKGIPANDVTQNYYNTYIERDVRQLLNIKDINRFQVFMKLCAGRIGSEFNASSLSNEIGVSVPTIQEWLNTLEASYVLFRLPPFFRNIGKRLVKSPKVYFMIQH
;
A
#
# COMPACT_ATOMS: atom_id res chain seq x y z
N MET A 1 29.72 -15.93 16.23
CA MET A 1 29.11 -14.73 15.63
C MET A 1 28.47 -15.17 14.33
N ALA A 2 27.18 -15.50 14.37
CA ALA A 2 26.45 -15.97 13.20
C ALA A 2 26.02 -14.76 12.37
N ASP A 3 26.32 -14.83 11.08
CA ASP A 3 25.99 -13.86 10.04
C ASP A 3 24.47 -13.67 9.98
N SER A 4 23.95 -12.57 10.54
CA SER A 4 22.52 -12.23 10.56
C SER A 4 22.09 -11.60 9.22
N SER A 5 22.41 -12.28 8.12
CA SER A 5 22.14 -11.81 6.76
C SER A 5 20.67 -12.03 6.38
N LYS A 6 19.87 -10.96 6.43
CA LYS A 6 18.61 -10.75 5.67
C LYS A 6 17.72 -12.00 5.48
N GLU A 7 17.03 -12.42 6.53
CA GLU A 7 16.03 -13.49 6.41
C GLU A 7 14.76 -12.96 5.71
N PHE A 8 14.33 -13.63 4.63
CA PHE A 8 13.04 -13.34 3.99
C PHE A 8 11.92 -13.90 4.87
N ILE A 9 11.00 -13.03 5.29
CA ILE A 9 9.85 -13.45 6.10
C ILE A 9 8.74 -13.94 5.17
N LEU A 10 8.39 -15.22 5.28
CA LEU A 10 7.27 -15.83 4.56
C LEU A 10 5.97 -15.11 4.89
N ARG A 11 5.16 -14.87 3.86
CA ARG A 11 3.94 -14.07 3.93
C ARG A 11 2.73 -14.98 3.88
N ALA A 12 1.72 -14.69 4.68
CA ALA A 12 0.44 -15.41 4.60
C ALA A 12 -0.22 -15.26 3.21
N LEU A 13 0.12 -14.19 2.49
CA LEU A 13 -0.36 -13.92 1.14
C LEU A 13 0.30 -14.82 0.07
N ASP A 14 1.41 -15.50 0.36
CA ASP A 14 2.18 -16.29 -0.62
C ASP A 14 1.30 -17.35 -1.32
N SER A 15 0.50 -18.09 -0.56
CA SER A 15 -0.35 -19.15 -1.11
C SER A 15 -1.42 -18.62 -2.05
N GLU A 16 -2.03 -17.49 -1.69
CA GLU A 16 -3.09 -16.88 -2.48
C GLU A 16 -2.53 -16.19 -3.73
N LEU A 17 -1.37 -15.54 -3.60
CA LEU A 17 -0.63 -14.96 -4.71
C LEU A 17 -0.30 -16.02 -5.78
N ASN A 18 0.23 -17.16 -5.36
CA ASN A 18 0.53 -18.28 -6.24
C ASN A 18 -0.74 -18.83 -6.91
N ARG A 19 -1.81 -19.04 -6.14
CA ARG A 19 -3.09 -19.53 -6.65
C ARG A 19 -3.65 -18.61 -7.74
N LEU A 20 -3.70 -17.30 -7.48
CA LEU A 20 -4.25 -16.33 -8.42
C LEU A 20 -3.36 -16.12 -9.65
N SER A 21 -2.04 -16.20 -9.51
CA SER A 21 -1.13 -16.08 -10.67
C SER A 21 -1.33 -17.15 -11.75
N LYS A 22 -1.92 -18.30 -11.37
CA LYS A 22 -2.30 -19.35 -12.31
C LYS A 22 -3.60 -19.06 -13.04
N LEU A 23 -4.49 -18.29 -12.42
CA LEU A 23 -5.84 -18.00 -12.93
C LEU A 23 -5.92 -16.69 -13.72
N TYR A 24 -5.10 -15.70 -13.37
CA TYR A 24 -5.12 -14.38 -13.98
C TYR A 24 -3.83 -14.13 -14.76
N SER A 25 -3.93 -13.34 -15.82
CA SER A 25 -2.77 -12.88 -16.60
C SER A 25 -2.04 -11.74 -15.90
N ILE A 26 -2.78 -10.93 -15.13
CA ILE A 26 -2.23 -9.81 -14.39
C ILE A 26 -2.49 -10.00 -12.90
N ILE A 27 -1.44 -9.85 -12.10
CA ILE A 27 -1.54 -9.75 -10.66
C ILE A 27 -1.15 -8.34 -10.23
N VAL A 28 -1.98 -7.72 -9.39
CA VAL A 28 -1.70 -6.41 -8.83
C VAL A 28 -1.51 -6.56 -7.32
N VAL A 29 -0.32 -6.26 -6.82
CA VAL A 29 -0.02 -6.27 -5.39
C VAL A 29 0.10 -4.83 -4.89
N THR A 30 -0.93 -4.38 -4.19
CA THR A 30 -1.02 -3.06 -3.55
C THR A 30 -0.74 -3.16 -2.05
N GLY A 31 -0.60 -2.03 -1.37
CA GLY A 31 -0.42 -1.95 0.08
C GLY A 31 0.50 -0.82 0.51
N PRO A 32 0.61 -0.55 1.82
CA PRO A 32 1.41 0.55 2.34
C PRO A 32 2.87 0.48 1.91
N ARG A 33 3.53 1.64 1.85
CA ARG A 33 4.97 1.70 1.56
C ARG A 33 5.73 0.88 2.62
N GLN A 34 6.85 0.26 2.24
CA GLN A 34 7.65 -0.59 3.12
C GLN A 34 6.96 -1.88 3.63
N SER A 35 5.76 -2.26 3.16
CA SER A 35 5.12 -3.53 3.54
C SER A 35 5.78 -4.79 2.94
N GLY A 36 6.77 -4.63 2.05
CA GLY A 36 7.52 -5.73 1.44
C GLY A 36 7.00 -6.23 0.10
N LYS A 37 6.18 -5.45 -0.62
CA LYS A 37 5.56 -5.82 -1.91
C LYS A 37 6.58 -6.30 -2.94
N THR A 38 7.61 -5.50 -3.21
CA THR A 38 8.67 -5.82 -4.17
C THR A 38 9.41 -7.09 -3.77
N SER A 39 9.74 -7.23 -2.48
CA SER A 39 10.40 -8.42 -1.95
C SER A 39 9.55 -9.67 -2.14
N LEU A 40 8.25 -9.60 -1.84
CA LEU A 40 7.30 -10.68 -2.04
C LEU A 40 7.23 -11.11 -3.52
N CYS A 41 7.05 -10.14 -4.43
CA CYS A 41 6.91 -10.44 -5.85
C CYS A 41 8.19 -11.05 -6.44
N LYS A 42 9.37 -10.52 -6.08
CA LYS A 42 10.66 -11.08 -6.52
C LYS A 42 10.89 -12.49 -5.98
N HIS A 43 10.51 -12.74 -4.73
CA HIS A 43 10.62 -14.06 -4.12
C HIS A 43 9.71 -15.08 -4.81
N GLN A 44 8.45 -14.70 -5.07
CA GLN A 44 7.46 -15.59 -5.66
C GLN A 44 7.69 -15.84 -7.16
N PHE A 45 8.23 -14.85 -7.88
CA PHE A 45 8.45 -14.91 -9.33
C PHE A 45 9.93 -14.66 -9.69
N PRO A 46 10.88 -15.51 -9.26
CA PRO A 46 12.31 -15.26 -9.42
C PRO A 46 12.79 -15.29 -10.88
N LYS A 47 11.97 -15.85 -11.79
CA LYS A 47 12.25 -15.91 -13.23
C LYS A 47 11.70 -14.72 -14.01
N TYR A 48 10.85 -13.90 -13.40
CA TYR A 48 10.25 -12.76 -14.09
C TYR A 48 11.26 -11.63 -14.18
N HIS A 49 11.28 -10.94 -15.31
CA HIS A 49 12.08 -9.73 -15.43
C HIS A 49 11.54 -8.66 -14.46
N TYR A 50 12.41 -7.87 -13.84
CA TYR A 50 12.00 -6.85 -12.88
C TYR A 50 12.41 -5.47 -13.36
N ILE A 51 11.45 -4.55 -13.37
CA ILE A 51 11.69 -3.13 -13.59
C ILE A 51 11.12 -2.29 -12.44
N ASN A 52 11.73 -1.13 -12.22
CA ASN A 52 11.25 -0.14 -11.27
C ASN A 52 10.98 1.19 -11.98
N LEU A 53 9.72 1.59 -12.06
CA LEU A 53 9.33 2.83 -12.74
C LEU A 53 9.55 4.09 -11.89
N GLU A 54 9.97 3.98 -10.63
CA GLU A 54 10.50 5.10 -9.86
C GLU A 54 11.84 5.59 -10.46
N ASN A 55 12.60 4.71 -11.14
CA ASN A 55 13.83 5.08 -11.85
C ASN A 55 13.48 5.84 -13.16
N PRO A 56 13.93 7.10 -13.32
CA PRO A 56 13.63 7.91 -14.50
C PRO A 56 14.14 7.29 -15.81
N THR A 57 15.33 6.69 -15.81
CA THR A 57 15.92 6.05 -17.00
C THR A 57 15.11 4.85 -17.44
N THR A 58 14.70 3.99 -16.50
CA THR A 58 13.83 2.85 -16.80
C THR A 58 12.48 3.32 -17.32
N ARG A 59 11.91 4.38 -16.74
CA ARG A 59 10.65 4.97 -17.19
C ARG A 59 10.74 5.47 -18.62
N GLU A 60 11.79 6.22 -18.94
CA GLU A 60 12.04 6.74 -20.29
C GLU A 60 12.14 5.61 -21.31
N GLN A 61 12.91 4.56 -21.00
CA GLN A 61 13.05 3.38 -21.87
C GLN A 61 11.70 2.70 -22.17
N VAL A 62 10.86 2.51 -21.15
CA VAL A 62 9.52 1.91 -21.33
C VAL A 62 8.61 2.83 -22.14
N MET A 63 8.67 4.15 -21.94
CA MET A 63 7.81 5.10 -22.66
C MET A 63 8.17 5.26 -24.13
N VAL A 64 9.42 5.02 -24.54
CA VAL A 64 9.83 5.09 -25.95
C VAL A 64 9.08 4.05 -26.80
N ALA A 65 8.90 2.83 -26.29
CA ALA A 65 8.24 1.74 -27.02
C ALA A 65 7.47 0.78 -26.07
N PRO A 66 6.37 1.24 -25.44
CA PRO A 66 5.72 0.49 -24.36
C PRO A 66 5.16 -0.86 -24.81
N LYS A 67 4.53 -0.93 -26.00
CA LYS A 67 3.99 -2.18 -26.53
C LYS A 67 5.09 -3.21 -26.78
N ALA A 68 6.13 -2.82 -27.52
CA ALA A 68 7.25 -3.71 -27.84
C ALA A 68 7.98 -4.20 -26.57
N PHE A 69 8.17 -3.31 -25.60
CA PHE A 69 8.77 -3.66 -24.31
C PHE A 69 7.96 -4.73 -23.56
N LEU A 70 6.63 -4.59 -23.51
CA LEU A 70 5.77 -5.58 -22.87
C LEU A 70 5.75 -6.91 -23.64
N GLU A 71 5.71 -6.87 -24.97
CA GLU A 71 5.74 -8.06 -25.84
C GLU A 71 7.06 -8.85 -25.73
N GLU A 72 8.18 -8.18 -25.48
CA GLU A 72 9.45 -8.85 -25.20
C GLU A 72 9.39 -9.70 -23.90
N HIS A 73 8.52 -9.33 -22.96
CA HIS A 73 8.43 -9.92 -21.64
C HIS A 73 7.14 -10.70 -21.37
N LEU A 74 6.50 -11.25 -22.41
CA LEU A 74 5.27 -12.05 -22.28
C LEU A 74 5.37 -13.17 -21.24
N GLY A 75 6.55 -13.78 -21.10
CA GLY A 75 6.79 -14.90 -20.18
C GLY A 75 6.87 -14.54 -18.70
N GLY A 76 6.78 -13.25 -18.33
CA GLY A 76 6.80 -12.81 -16.94
C GLY A 76 7.56 -11.50 -16.72
N LEU A 77 6.84 -10.47 -16.30
CA LEU A 77 7.41 -9.17 -15.95
C LEU A 77 6.80 -8.64 -14.64
N ILE A 78 7.65 -8.16 -13.74
CA ILE A 78 7.30 -7.43 -12.53
C ILE A 78 7.55 -5.94 -12.79
N ILE A 79 6.49 -5.14 -12.72
CA ILE A 79 6.51 -3.69 -12.91
C ILE A 79 6.29 -3.02 -11.56
N ASP A 80 7.37 -2.50 -10.98
CA ASP A 80 7.32 -1.80 -9.70
C ASP A 80 6.91 -0.33 -9.85
N GLU A 81 6.13 0.13 -8.87
CA GLU A 81 5.51 1.46 -8.83
C GLU A 81 4.80 1.82 -10.15
N ALA A 82 3.96 0.88 -10.62
CA ALA A 82 3.27 0.94 -11.91
C ALA A 82 2.40 2.20 -12.12
N GLN A 83 1.97 2.85 -11.03
CA GLN A 83 1.23 4.13 -11.11
C GLN A 83 2.04 5.29 -11.71
N HIS A 84 3.35 5.14 -11.92
CA HIS A 84 4.18 6.15 -12.58
C HIS A 84 3.97 6.24 -14.09
N ILE A 85 3.40 5.21 -14.73
CA ILE A 85 2.99 5.23 -16.15
C ILE A 85 1.57 4.63 -16.25
N PRO A 86 0.51 5.39 -15.90
CA PRO A 86 -0.86 4.89 -15.96
C PRO A 86 -1.30 4.42 -17.35
N GLU A 87 -0.74 5.01 -18.42
CA GLU A 87 -1.05 4.62 -19.80
C GLU A 87 -0.66 3.16 -20.10
N LEU A 88 0.29 2.59 -19.35
CA LEU A 88 0.75 1.22 -19.51
C LEU A 88 -0.38 0.20 -19.33
N PHE A 89 -1.40 0.52 -18.52
CA PHE A 89 -2.54 -0.38 -18.28
C PHE A 89 -3.36 -0.65 -19.55
N SER A 90 -3.46 0.33 -20.46
CA SER A 90 -4.14 0.16 -21.74
C SER A 90 -3.37 -0.76 -22.68
N TYR A 91 -2.03 -0.71 -22.67
CA TYR A 91 -1.19 -1.64 -23.44
C TYR A 91 -1.25 -3.05 -22.86
N LEU A 92 -1.19 -3.18 -21.54
CA LEU A 92 -1.34 -4.46 -20.85
C LEU A 92 -2.67 -5.13 -21.20
N GLN A 93 -3.77 -4.36 -21.22
CA GLN A 93 -5.08 -4.86 -21.65
C GLN A 93 -5.02 -5.52 -23.03
N VAL A 94 -4.53 -4.79 -24.04
CA VAL A 94 -4.49 -5.30 -25.42
C VAL A 94 -3.65 -6.57 -25.50
N ILE A 95 -2.49 -6.60 -24.85
CA ILE A 95 -1.56 -7.72 -24.93
C ILE A 95 -2.12 -8.97 -24.24
N VAL A 96 -2.77 -8.84 -23.08
CA VAL A 96 -3.34 -10.01 -22.38
C VAL A 96 -4.59 -10.55 -23.07
N ASP A 97 -5.33 -9.70 -23.79
CA ASP A 97 -6.49 -10.11 -24.59
C ASP A 97 -6.05 -10.87 -25.86
N GLU A 98 -4.91 -10.49 -26.45
CA GLU A 98 -4.36 -11.13 -27.65
C GLU A 98 -3.46 -12.34 -27.35
N ASN A 99 -2.94 -12.47 -26.13
CA ASN A 99 -1.95 -13.49 -25.78
C ASN A 99 -2.15 -14.09 -24.38
N GLU A 100 -2.66 -15.32 -24.34
CA GLU A 100 -2.90 -16.07 -23.10
C GLU A 100 -1.62 -16.38 -22.29
N LYS A 101 -0.45 -16.38 -22.95
CA LYS A 101 0.84 -16.62 -22.27
C LYS A 101 1.34 -15.38 -21.53
N ALA A 102 0.79 -14.21 -21.81
CA ALA A 102 1.22 -12.96 -21.22
C ALA A 102 0.99 -12.95 -19.70
N LYS A 103 2.06 -12.82 -18.92
CA LYS A 103 2.01 -12.76 -17.46
C LYS A 103 2.70 -11.51 -16.91
N TYR A 104 1.96 -10.73 -16.13
CA TYR A 104 2.45 -9.49 -15.54
C TYR A 104 2.13 -9.40 -14.05
N VAL A 105 3.03 -8.81 -13.28
CA VAL A 105 2.85 -8.47 -11.87
C VAL A 105 3.08 -6.98 -11.71
N LEU A 106 2.10 -6.27 -11.18
CA LEU A 106 2.16 -4.83 -10.94
C LEU A 106 2.22 -4.58 -9.45
N THR A 107 3.14 -3.72 -9.00
CA THR A 107 3.15 -3.23 -7.62
C THR A 107 2.99 -1.72 -7.56
N GLY A 108 2.49 -1.22 -6.43
CA GLY A 108 2.45 0.21 -6.15
C GLY A 108 2.09 0.53 -4.72
N SER A 109 2.67 1.60 -4.17
CA SER A 109 2.37 2.05 -2.80
C SER A 109 1.10 2.92 -2.68
N SER A 110 0.64 3.51 -3.78
CA SER A 110 -0.59 4.33 -3.80
C SER A 110 -1.77 3.49 -4.24
N ASN A 111 -2.71 3.24 -3.32
CA ASN A 111 -3.90 2.47 -3.64
C ASN A 111 -4.76 3.18 -4.69
N PHE A 112 -4.90 4.51 -4.59
CA PHE A 112 -5.89 5.23 -5.37
C PHE A 112 -5.55 5.29 -6.87
N ALA A 113 -4.36 5.80 -7.21
CA ALA A 113 -3.96 5.98 -8.61
C ALA A 113 -3.81 4.65 -9.34
N LEU A 114 -3.22 3.64 -8.68
CA LEU A 114 -3.07 2.31 -9.25
C LEU A 114 -4.42 1.62 -9.45
N LEU A 115 -5.28 1.60 -8.43
CA LEU A 115 -6.58 0.94 -8.55
C LEU A 115 -7.51 1.62 -9.56
N GLN A 116 -7.45 2.94 -9.69
CA GLN A 116 -8.27 3.65 -10.67
C GLN A 116 -7.95 3.19 -12.10
N GLY A 117 -6.66 3.17 -12.46
CA GLY A 117 -6.23 2.71 -13.78
C GLY A 117 -6.48 1.21 -14.01
N VAL A 118 -6.24 0.37 -13.00
CA VAL A 118 -6.52 -1.07 -13.05
C VAL A 118 -8.02 -1.35 -13.21
N THR A 119 -8.88 -0.63 -12.49
CA THR A 119 -10.34 -0.84 -12.58
C THR A 119 -10.89 -0.40 -13.92
N GLN A 120 -10.33 0.66 -14.52
CA GLN A 120 -10.77 1.16 -15.82
C GLN A 120 -10.30 0.25 -16.97
N SER A 121 -9.02 -0.10 -17.00
CA SER A 121 -8.43 -0.80 -18.15
C SER A 121 -8.27 -2.30 -17.95
N LEU A 122 -8.19 -2.82 -16.72
CA LEU A 122 -7.84 -4.23 -16.45
C LEU A 122 -8.95 -5.02 -15.74
N ALA A 123 -10.17 -4.50 -15.68
CA ALA A 123 -11.32 -5.18 -15.10
C ALA A 123 -11.52 -6.57 -15.73
N GLY A 124 -11.67 -7.59 -14.86
CA GLY A 124 -11.83 -8.99 -15.24
C GLY A 124 -10.54 -9.72 -15.64
N ARG A 125 -9.44 -9.01 -15.85
CA ARG A 125 -8.14 -9.55 -16.33
C ARG A 125 -7.05 -9.52 -15.27
N ALA A 126 -7.23 -8.67 -14.25
CA ALA A 126 -6.35 -8.56 -13.11
C ALA A 126 -6.97 -9.12 -11.82
N ALA A 127 -6.16 -9.84 -11.05
CA ALA A 127 -6.44 -10.12 -9.65
C ALA A 127 -5.70 -9.13 -8.75
N ILE A 128 -6.41 -8.54 -7.79
CA ILE A 128 -5.87 -7.51 -6.90
C ILE A 128 -5.68 -8.10 -5.50
N LEU A 129 -4.47 -7.95 -4.96
CA LEU A 129 -4.06 -8.42 -3.66
C LEU A 129 -3.49 -7.26 -2.84
N THR A 130 -3.87 -7.17 -1.58
CA THR A 130 -3.35 -6.14 -0.66
C THR A 130 -2.38 -6.76 0.33
N LEU A 131 -1.11 -6.36 0.27
CA LEU A 131 -0.06 -6.75 1.20
C LEU A 131 0.10 -5.69 2.30
N LEU A 132 -0.47 -5.98 3.45
CA LEU A 132 -0.29 -5.18 4.68
C LEU A 132 1.07 -5.45 5.34
N PRO A 133 1.49 -4.68 6.35
CA PRO A 133 2.61 -5.06 7.20
C PRO A 133 2.39 -6.44 7.84
N LEU A 134 3.45 -7.01 8.41
CA LEU A 134 3.42 -8.34 9.03
C LEU A 134 2.33 -8.42 10.10
N SER A 135 1.53 -9.47 9.98
CA SER A 135 0.60 -9.91 11.00
C SER A 135 1.34 -10.54 12.18
N LEU A 136 0.68 -10.66 13.34
CA LEU A 136 1.25 -11.34 14.53
C LEU A 136 1.65 -12.78 14.20
N ASN A 137 0.73 -13.52 13.56
CA ASN A 137 0.98 -14.29 12.33
C ASN A 137 2.45 -14.51 11.93
N GLU A 138 2.90 -13.64 11.04
CA GLU A 138 4.16 -13.68 10.30
C GLU A 138 5.36 -13.23 11.14
N ILE A 139 5.13 -12.50 12.24
CA ILE A 139 6.19 -12.08 13.18
C ILE A 139 6.77 -13.29 13.97
N GLY A 140 6.10 -14.45 13.96
CA GLY A 140 6.68 -15.72 14.41
C GLY A 140 6.98 -15.78 15.91
N GLN A 141 8.22 -16.14 16.29
CA GLN A 141 8.63 -16.36 17.68
C GLN A 141 8.64 -15.07 18.53
N HIS A 142 8.66 -13.89 17.90
CA HIS A 142 8.52 -12.61 18.60
C HIS A 142 7.08 -12.34 19.06
N ARG A 143 6.13 -13.26 18.88
CA ARG A 143 4.80 -13.16 19.51
C ARG A 143 4.84 -13.16 21.04
N ASN A 144 5.89 -13.71 21.64
CA ASN A 144 6.07 -13.72 23.10
C ASN A 144 6.52 -12.35 23.67
N THR A 145 6.64 -11.33 22.82
CA THR A 145 6.91 -9.97 23.26
C THR A 145 5.66 -9.34 23.89
N ASN A 146 5.83 -8.46 24.87
CA ASN A 146 4.73 -7.74 25.51
C ASN A 146 3.86 -7.03 24.46
N THR A 147 2.54 -7.04 24.65
CA THR A 147 1.55 -6.30 23.83
C THR A 147 1.98 -4.85 23.56
N ASN A 148 2.49 -4.15 24.58
CA ASN A 148 2.96 -2.77 24.42
C ASN A 148 4.12 -2.66 23.43
N THR A 149 5.04 -3.63 23.44
CA THR A 149 6.16 -3.67 22.49
C THR A 149 5.68 -4.01 21.08
N LEU A 150 4.69 -4.89 20.93
CA LEU A 150 4.09 -5.20 19.63
C LEU A 150 3.35 -3.99 19.04
N LEU A 151 2.60 -3.26 19.87
CA LEU A 151 1.93 -2.01 19.49
C LEU A 151 2.95 -0.96 19.06
N PHE A 152 4.01 -0.77 19.86
CA PHE A 152 5.07 0.20 19.57
C PHE A 152 5.87 -0.15 18.30
N ASN A 153 6.21 -1.42 18.10
CA ASN A 153 7.03 -1.85 16.96
C ASN A 153 6.23 -2.01 15.66
N GLY A 154 4.91 -2.20 15.75
CA GLY A 154 4.05 -2.44 14.61
C GLY A 154 4.43 -3.68 13.79
N GLY A 155 3.93 -3.74 12.55
CA GLY A 155 4.15 -4.89 11.65
C GLY A 155 5.22 -4.67 10.58
N TYR A 156 6.00 -3.58 10.62
CA TYR A 156 6.90 -3.26 9.51
C TYR A 156 8.04 -4.27 9.36
N PRO A 157 8.24 -4.89 8.18
CA PRO A 157 9.32 -5.86 7.98
C PRO A 157 10.71 -5.33 8.32
N ALA A 158 10.95 -4.03 8.18
CA ALA A 158 12.22 -3.40 8.55
C ALA A 158 12.58 -3.57 10.04
N VAL A 159 11.58 -3.54 10.93
CA VAL A 159 11.78 -3.72 12.37
C VAL A 159 12.16 -5.17 12.68
N TRP A 160 11.41 -6.11 12.11
CA TRP A 160 11.53 -7.54 12.43
C TRP A 160 12.64 -8.25 11.67
N ALA A 161 12.83 -7.97 10.37
CA ALA A 161 13.82 -8.64 9.54
C ALA A 161 15.22 -7.99 9.60
N LYS A 162 15.29 -6.68 9.90
CA LYS A 162 16.56 -5.92 9.91
C LYS A 162 16.94 -5.37 11.28
N GLY A 163 16.07 -5.50 12.29
CA GLY A 163 16.33 -4.98 13.63
C GLY A 163 16.37 -3.45 13.71
N ILE A 164 15.78 -2.74 12.75
CA ILE A 164 15.76 -1.27 12.77
C ILE A 164 14.80 -0.80 13.88
N PRO A 165 15.19 0.15 14.74
CA PRO A 165 14.29 0.69 15.76
C PRO A 165 13.00 1.24 15.15
N ALA A 166 11.87 0.94 15.77
CA ALA A 166 10.55 1.33 15.25
C ALA A 166 10.39 2.84 15.11
N ASN A 167 10.93 3.62 16.06
CA ASN A 167 10.95 5.09 15.97
C ASN A 167 11.64 5.58 14.68
N ASP A 168 12.78 4.99 14.31
CA ASP A 168 13.50 5.42 13.11
C ASP A 168 12.74 5.04 11.84
N VAL A 169 12.10 3.86 11.82
CA VAL A 169 11.26 3.44 10.68
C VAL A 169 10.11 4.42 10.49
N THR A 170 9.36 4.72 11.56
CA THR A 170 8.18 5.57 11.48
C THR A 170 8.52 7.04 11.27
N GLN A 171 9.55 7.58 11.93
CA GLN A 171 9.97 8.97 11.73
C GLN A 171 10.41 9.19 10.28
N ASN A 172 11.20 8.27 9.72
CA ASN A 172 11.58 8.32 8.32
C ASN A 172 10.38 8.13 7.39
N TYR A 173 9.44 7.23 7.72
CA TYR A 173 8.20 7.08 6.97
C TYR A 173 7.42 8.39 6.92
N TYR A 174 7.22 9.05 8.07
CA TYR A 174 6.49 10.32 8.16
C TYR A 174 7.17 11.41 7.32
N ASN A 175 8.46 11.64 7.56
CA ASN A 175 9.22 12.71 6.89
C ASN A 175 9.34 12.50 5.37
N THR A 176 9.49 11.26 4.90
CA THR A 176 9.76 10.99 3.47
C THR A 176 8.51 10.71 2.64
N TYR A 177 7.47 10.10 3.23
CA TYR A 177 6.27 9.67 2.52
C TYR A 177 5.10 10.61 2.75
N ILE A 178 4.76 10.91 4.01
CA ILE A 178 3.56 11.71 4.30
C ILE A 178 3.74 13.14 3.78
N GLU A 179 4.90 13.76 4.06
CA GLU A 179 5.12 15.15 3.63
C GLU A 179 5.23 15.30 2.10
N ARG A 180 5.71 14.27 1.39
CA ARG A 180 5.89 14.30 -0.05
C ARG A 180 4.65 13.83 -0.81
N ASP A 181 4.23 12.59 -0.59
CA ASP A 181 3.25 11.92 -1.44
C ASP A 181 1.83 12.33 -1.08
N VAL A 182 1.51 12.48 0.22
CA VAL A 182 0.17 12.92 0.63
C VAL A 182 -0.06 14.40 0.28
N ARG A 183 1.00 15.23 0.35
CA ARG A 183 0.94 16.63 -0.12
C ARG A 183 0.61 16.73 -1.61
N GLN A 184 1.23 15.87 -2.44
CA GLN A 184 0.98 15.83 -3.88
C GLN A 184 -0.45 15.34 -4.18
N LEU A 185 -0.94 14.33 -3.46
CA LEU A 185 -2.28 13.76 -3.68
C LEU A 185 -3.41 14.72 -3.34
N LEU A 186 -3.29 15.48 -2.24
CA LEU A 186 -4.36 16.34 -1.74
C LEU A 186 -4.28 17.79 -2.22
N ASN A 187 -3.25 18.16 -2.99
CA ASN A 187 -2.96 19.57 -3.33
C ASN A 187 -3.09 20.49 -2.08
N ILE A 188 -2.56 20.02 -0.94
CA ILE A 188 -2.83 20.65 0.36
C ILE A 188 -2.25 22.06 0.33
N LYS A 189 -3.14 23.06 0.32
CA LYS A 189 -2.75 24.47 0.36
C LYS A 189 -2.09 24.85 1.69
N ASP A 190 -2.51 24.21 2.78
CA ASP A 190 -2.00 24.45 4.14
C ASP A 190 -1.52 23.16 4.80
N ILE A 191 -0.24 22.85 4.62
CA ILE A 191 0.40 21.65 5.19
C ILE A 191 0.40 21.67 6.73
N ASN A 192 0.46 22.85 7.36
CA ASN A 192 0.53 22.97 8.81
C ASN A 192 -0.77 22.48 9.44
N ARG A 193 -1.92 22.88 8.89
CA ARG A 193 -3.23 22.40 9.37
C ARG A 193 -3.39 20.89 9.17
N PHE A 194 -2.86 20.34 8.09
CA PHE A 194 -2.86 18.90 7.87
C PHE A 194 -1.97 18.14 8.87
N GLN A 195 -0.79 18.67 9.20
CA GLN A 195 0.06 18.10 10.26
C GLN A 195 -0.63 18.14 11.63
N VAL A 196 -1.36 19.22 11.95
CA VAL A 196 -2.17 19.31 13.18
C VAL A 196 -3.30 18.28 13.15
N PHE A 197 -4.01 18.13 12.03
CA PHE A 197 -5.03 17.09 11.84
C PHE A 197 -4.49 15.70 12.12
N MET A 198 -3.32 15.36 11.55
CA MET A 198 -2.63 14.08 11.78
C MET A 198 -2.34 13.85 13.26
N LYS A 199 -1.76 14.84 13.96
CA LYS A 199 -1.46 14.76 15.39
C LYS A 199 -2.71 14.60 16.24
N LEU A 200 -3.79 15.32 15.94
CA LEU A 200 -5.06 15.19 16.65
C LEU A 200 -5.69 13.81 16.44
N CYS A 201 -5.61 13.26 15.23
CA CYS A 201 -6.07 11.89 14.98
C CYS A 201 -5.23 10.85 15.75
N ALA A 202 -3.91 11.02 15.78
CA ALA A 202 -3.01 10.12 16.51
C ALA A 202 -3.29 10.13 18.03
N GLY A 203 -3.43 11.33 18.62
CA GLY A 203 -3.78 11.48 20.03
C GLY A 203 -5.19 10.98 20.40
N ARG A 204 -6.05 10.73 19.40
CA ARG A 204 -7.42 10.23 19.54
C ARG A 204 -7.59 8.83 18.95
N ILE A 205 -6.50 8.08 18.81
CA ILE A 205 -6.54 6.75 18.23
C ILE A 205 -7.53 5.85 18.99
N GLY A 206 -8.39 5.13 18.26
CA GLY A 206 -9.41 4.26 18.85
C GLY A 206 -10.62 4.97 19.48
N SER A 207 -10.69 6.30 19.44
CA SER A 207 -11.92 7.05 19.75
C SER A 207 -12.84 7.14 18.52
N GLU A 208 -14.11 7.48 18.75
CA GLU A 208 -15.03 7.77 17.64
C GLU A 208 -14.55 8.99 16.85
N PHE A 209 -14.58 8.88 15.52
CA PHE A 209 -14.20 9.97 14.64
C PHE A 209 -15.34 10.99 14.53
N ASN A 210 -15.02 12.25 14.81
CA ASN A 210 -15.95 13.37 14.71
C ASN A 210 -15.38 14.49 13.82
N ALA A 211 -15.82 14.51 12.57
CA ALA A 211 -15.36 15.48 11.58
C ALA A 211 -15.71 16.93 11.95
N SER A 212 -16.87 17.16 12.57
CA SER A 212 -17.31 18.50 12.99
C SER A 212 -16.45 19.05 14.13
N SER A 213 -16.06 18.22 15.10
CA SER A 213 -15.13 18.62 16.17
C SER A 213 -13.78 19.01 15.59
N LEU A 214 -13.20 18.16 14.73
CA LEU A 214 -11.91 18.42 14.11
C LEU A 214 -11.95 19.65 13.19
N SER A 215 -13.05 19.86 12.47
CA SER A 215 -13.29 21.04 11.65
C SER A 215 -13.22 22.33 12.49
N ASN A 216 -13.89 22.36 13.64
CA ASN A 216 -13.88 23.50 14.55
C ASN A 216 -12.51 23.75 15.20
N GLU A 217 -11.81 22.68 15.61
CA GLU A 217 -10.49 22.79 16.27
C GLU A 217 -9.38 23.25 15.31
N ILE A 218 -9.44 22.83 14.04
CA ILE A 218 -8.41 23.11 13.03
C ILE A 218 -8.75 24.36 12.19
N GLY A 219 -10.03 24.76 12.17
CA GLY A 219 -10.51 25.91 11.40
C GLY A 219 -10.60 25.65 9.90
N VAL A 220 -10.96 24.43 9.49
CA VAL A 220 -11.19 24.02 8.09
C VAL A 220 -12.59 23.44 7.93
N SER A 221 -13.11 23.35 6.71
CA SER A 221 -14.45 22.82 6.46
C SER A 221 -14.55 21.31 6.77
N VAL A 222 -15.72 20.83 7.18
CA VAL A 222 -15.99 19.38 7.37
C VAL A 222 -15.69 18.56 6.11
N PRO A 223 -16.07 18.99 4.89
CA PRO A 223 -15.66 18.30 3.66
C PRO A 223 -14.15 18.15 3.52
N THR A 224 -13.36 19.18 3.87
CA THR A 224 -11.89 19.11 3.85
C THR A 224 -11.36 18.05 4.81
N ILE A 225 -11.92 17.96 6.03
CA ILE A 225 -11.55 16.92 7.00
C ILE A 225 -11.86 15.51 6.46
N GLN A 226 -13.01 15.34 5.81
CA GLN A 226 -13.39 14.05 5.20
C GLN A 226 -12.48 13.69 4.03
N GLU A 227 -12.12 14.65 3.18
CA GLU A 227 -11.19 14.47 2.07
C GLU A 227 -9.79 14.04 2.57
N TRP A 228 -9.28 14.71 3.61
CA TRP A 228 -8.02 14.34 4.26
C TRP A 228 -8.07 12.93 4.84
N LEU A 229 -9.15 12.58 5.56
CA LEU A 229 -9.32 11.24 6.11
C LEU A 229 -9.37 10.17 5.02
N ASN A 230 -10.17 10.39 3.97
CA ASN A 230 -10.29 9.45 2.85
C ASN A 230 -8.95 9.25 2.13
N THR A 231 -8.14 10.30 1.99
CA THR A 231 -6.84 10.20 1.35
C THR A 231 -5.83 9.46 2.22
N LEU A 232 -5.83 9.69 3.53
CA LEU A 232 -5.00 8.92 4.46
C LEU A 232 -5.39 7.43 4.49
N GLU A 233 -6.68 7.13 4.37
CA GLU A 233 -7.13 5.74 4.27
C GLU A 233 -6.71 5.11 2.93
N ALA A 234 -6.88 5.83 1.82
CA ALA A 234 -6.45 5.37 0.51
C ALA A 234 -4.92 5.23 0.38
N SER A 235 -4.14 5.93 1.21
CA SER A 235 -2.67 5.80 1.28
C SER A 235 -2.20 4.78 2.33
N TYR A 236 -3.13 4.01 2.93
CA TYR A 236 -2.85 3.03 3.96
C TYR A 236 -2.12 3.62 5.19
N VAL A 237 -2.34 4.89 5.49
CA VAL A 237 -1.79 5.55 6.68
C VAL A 237 -2.69 5.32 7.89
N LEU A 238 -4.00 5.33 7.66
CA LEU A 238 -5.02 5.00 8.66
C LEU A 238 -6.07 4.05 8.10
N PHE A 239 -6.86 3.45 8.97
CA PHE A 239 -8.04 2.69 8.60
C PHE A 239 -9.22 3.05 9.52
N ARG A 240 -10.42 3.01 8.95
CA ARG A 240 -11.67 3.17 9.70
C ARG A 240 -12.15 1.80 10.18
N LEU A 241 -12.27 1.64 11.50
CA LEU A 241 -12.92 0.48 12.09
C LEU A 241 -14.42 0.78 12.24
N PRO A 242 -15.29 0.13 11.45
CA PRO A 242 -16.73 0.31 11.60
C PRO A 242 -17.18 -0.24 12.96
N PRO A 243 -18.23 0.34 13.56
CA PRO A 243 -18.71 -0.10 14.86
C PRO A 243 -19.37 -1.48 14.78
N PHE A 244 -19.11 -2.32 15.79
CA PHE A 244 -19.70 -3.66 15.86
C PHE A 244 -21.14 -3.60 16.40
N PHE A 245 -22.12 -3.68 15.50
CA PHE A 245 -23.54 -3.78 15.86
C PHE A 245 -24.18 -5.05 15.31
N ARG A 246 -25.21 -5.65 15.93
CA ARG A 246 -25.93 -6.77 15.29
C ARG A 246 -26.67 -6.36 14.02
N ASN A 247 -27.08 -5.09 13.92
CA ASN A 247 -27.80 -4.54 12.78
C ASN A 247 -26.82 -3.90 11.78
N ILE A 248 -26.80 -4.39 10.54
CA ILE A 248 -25.93 -3.91 9.45
C ILE A 248 -26.18 -2.43 9.14
N GLY A 249 -27.44 -1.99 9.12
CA GLY A 249 -27.78 -0.58 8.93
C GLY A 249 -27.18 0.32 10.02
N LYS A 250 -27.20 -0.11 11.29
CA LYS A 250 -26.53 0.65 12.37
C LYS A 250 -25.00 0.64 12.26
N ARG A 251 -24.39 -0.39 11.66
CA ARG A 251 -22.94 -0.41 11.37
C ARG A 251 -22.56 0.65 10.32
N LEU A 252 -23.46 0.97 9.40
CA LEU A 252 -23.23 1.91 8.30
C LEU A 252 -23.43 3.38 8.70
N VAL A 253 -24.27 3.65 9.71
CA VAL A 253 -24.63 5.03 10.11
C VAL A 253 -23.83 5.55 11.30
N LYS A 254 -23.32 4.67 12.17
CA LYS A 254 -22.59 5.07 13.37
C LYS A 254 -21.14 5.43 13.06
N SER A 255 -20.63 6.45 13.77
CA SER A 255 -19.27 6.97 13.58
C SER A 255 -18.22 5.86 13.73
N PRO A 256 -17.29 5.72 12.76
CA PRO A 256 -16.21 4.76 12.87
C PRO A 256 -15.17 5.21 13.89
N LYS A 257 -14.36 4.27 14.35
CA LYS A 257 -13.10 4.57 15.05
C LYS A 257 -11.97 4.66 14.03
N VAL A 258 -10.98 5.50 14.29
CA VAL A 258 -9.80 5.63 13.43
C VAL A 258 -8.58 5.02 14.11
N TYR A 259 -7.83 4.25 13.34
CA TYR A 259 -6.58 3.64 13.76
C TYR A 259 -5.50 3.92 12.72
N PHE A 260 -4.29 4.23 13.17
CA PHE A 260 -3.14 4.34 12.28
C PHE A 260 -2.54 2.96 12.01
N MET A 261 -2.11 2.76 10.77
CA MET A 261 -1.33 1.57 10.36
C MET A 261 0.09 1.61 10.92
N ILE A 262 0.60 2.83 11.19
CA ILE A 262 1.88 3.07 11.84
C ILE A 262 1.57 3.71 13.18
N GLN A 263 1.77 2.97 14.26
CA GLN A 263 1.52 3.51 15.59
C GLN A 263 2.73 4.28 16.09
N HIS A 264 2.45 5.49 16.58
CA HIS A 264 3.17 6.20 17.62
C HIS A 264 2.14 6.75 18.60
#